data_AF-A0A921BBV4-F1
#
_entry.id   AF-A0A921BBV4-F1
#
_cell.length_a   1.000
_cell.length_b   1.000
_cell.length_c   1.000
_cell.angle_alpha   90.00
_cell.angle_beta   90.00
_cell.angle_gamma   90.00
#
_symmetry.space_group_name_H-M   'P 1'
#
loop_
_entity.id
_entity.type
_entity.pdbx_description
1 polymer ?
#
loop_
_entity_poly.entity_id
_entity_poly.type
_entity_poly.pdbx_seq_one_letter_code
_entity_poly.pdbx_strand_id
1 'polypeptide(L)'
;MDEQIFVERGDVCTLMDELPIVSTTFDANVFWMGKRKLEKGRQFTIKLNTQEVECEVHEFKKAIDASTLETLRIKSTLPKMMLQNLL
;
A
#
# COMPACT_ATOMS: atom_id res chain seq x y z
N MET A 1 -30.09 -23.47 14.80
CA MET A 1 -29.37 -22.56 13.87
C MET A 1 -27.93 -22.61 14.36
N ASP A 2 -27.18 -23.61 13.91
CA ASP A 2 -26.11 -24.19 14.72
C ASP A 2 -24.72 -24.02 14.09
N GLU A 3 -24.61 -23.22 13.03
CA GLU A 3 -23.34 -22.96 12.36
C GLU A 3 -22.69 -21.70 12.91
N GLN A 4 -21.60 -21.90 13.64
CA GLN A 4 -20.70 -20.83 14.05
C GLN A 4 -19.80 -20.48 12.86
N ILE A 5 -19.89 -19.24 12.42
CA ILE A 5 -18.94 -18.67 11.46
C ILE A 5 -17.74 -18.10 12.22
N PHE A 6 -16.54 -18.56 11.86
CA PHE A 6 -15.29 -18.02 12.40
C PHE A 6 -14.88 -16.81 11.56
N VAL A 7 -14.89 -15.62 12.17
CA VAL A 7 -14.49 -14.36 11.55
C VAL A 7 -13.57 -13.58 12.47
N GLU A 8 -12.56 -12.94 11.90
CA GLU A 8 -11.57 -12.14 12.61
C GLU A 8 -11.63 -10.66 12.19
N ARG A 9 -10.98 -9.79 12.98
CA ARG A 9 -10.87 -8.37 12.63
C ARG A 9 -9.98 -8.21 11.40
N GLY A 10 -10.58 -7.73 10.32
CA GLY A 10 -9.91 -7.59 9.02
C GLY A 10 -10.64 -8.36 7.92
N ASP A 11 -11.51 -9.30 8.28
CA ASP A 11 -12.33 -10.03 7.34
C ASP A 11 -13.36 -9.12 6.65
N VAL A 12 -13.64 -9.44 5.39
CA VAL A 12 -14.59 -8.72 4.56
C VAL A 12 -15.72 -9.67 4.18
N CYS A 13 -16.95 -9.34 4.59
CA CYS A 13 -18.14 -10.06 4.18
C CYS A 13 -18.70 -9.44 2.89
N THR A 14 -19.12 -10.28 1.95
CA THR A 14 -19.77 -9.86 0.70
C THR A 14 -21.00 -10.72 0.40
N LEU A 15 -21.78 -10.31 -0.59
CA LEU A 15 -22.79 -11.18 -1.19
C LEU A 15 -22.10 -12.29 -2.00
N MET A 16 -22.78 -13.42 -2.18
CA MET A 16 -22.21 -14.59 -2.89
C MET A 16 -21.96 -14.31 -4.37
N ASP A 17 -22.70 -13.39 -4.95
CA ASP A 17 -22.63 -12.95 -6.34
C ASP A 17 -21.74 -11.70 -6.54
N GLU A 18 -21.26 -11.10 -5.45
CA GLU A 18 -20.43 -9.88 -5.46
C GLU A 18 -19.10 -10.09 -4.70
N LEU A 19 -18.38 -11.15 -5.06
CA LEU A 19 -17.11 -11.48 -4.42
C LEU A 19 -16.04 -10.39 -4.66
N PRO A 20 -15.25 -10.03 -3.64
CA PRO A 20 -14.19 -9.06 -3.80
C PRO A 20 -12.98 -9.71 -4.48
N ILE A 21 -12.07 -8.87 -4.97
CA ILE A 21 -10.76 -9.36 -5.42
C ILE A 21 -9.94 -9.73 -4.18
N VAL A 22 -9.47 -10.98 -4.13
CA VAL A 22 -8.58 -11.47 -3.08
C VAL A 22 -7.18 -11.67 -3.68
N SER A 23 -6.19 -10.93 -3.18
CA SER A 23 -4.82 -10.97 -3.67
C SER A 23 -3.82 -10.58 -2.59
N THR A 24 -2.61 -11.09 -2.68
CA THR A 24 -1.45 -10.68 -1.87
C THR A 24 -0.59 -9.60 -2.55
N THR A 25 -0.99 -9.15 -3.74
CA THR A 25 -0.27 -8.15 -4.52
C THR A 25 -1.24 -7.22 -5.22
N PHE A 26 -0.97 -5.92 -5.14
CA PHE A 26 -1.78 -4.89 -5.75
C PHE A 26 -0.91 -3.68 -6.11
N ASP A 27 -1.38 -2.88 -7.06
CA ASP A 27 -0.76 -1.62 -7.41
C ASP A 27 -1.33 -0.49 -6.56
N ALA A 28 -0.47 0.44 -6.16
CA ALA A 28 -0.88 1.63 -5.42
C ALA A 28 -0.06 2.85 -5.82
N ASN A 29 -0.71 4.01 -5.78
CA ASN A 29 -0.04 5.30 -5.82
C ASN A 29 0.29 5.71 -4.38
N VAL A 30 1.58 5.88 -4.08
CA VAL A 30 2.04 6.13 -2.71
C VAL A 30 2.74 7.47 -2.64
N PHE A 31 2.29 8.32 -1.72
CA PHE A 31 3.02 9.51 -1.28
C PHE A 31 3.91 9.14 -0.09
N TRP A 32 5.22 9.05 -0.33
CA TRP A 32 6.14 8.57 0.70
C TRP A 32 6.65 9.68 1.61
N MET A 33 6.18 9.70 2.86
CA MET A 33 6.54 10.69 3.89
C MET A 33 7.46 10.15 4.99
N GLY A 34 7.86 8.88 4.91
CA GLY A 34 8.71 8.23 5.91
C GLY A 34 10.07 8.91 6.08
N LYS A 35 10.65 8.82 7.30
CA LYS A 35 12.03 9.29 7.56
C LYS A 35 13.07 8.48 6.79
N ARG A 36 12.81 7.18 6.61
CA ARG A 36 13.65 6.27 5.84
C ARG A 36 13.20 6.26 4.39
N LYS A 37 14.12 5.94 3.48
CA LYS A 37 13.81 5.80 2.06
C LYS A 37 12.89 4.61 1.83
N LEU A 38 12.07 4.68 0.78
CA LEU A 38 11.26 3.55 0.35
C LEU A 38 12.15 2.62 -0.48
N GLU A 39 12.28 1.36 -0.05
CA GLU A 39 13.26 0.40 -0.59
C GLU A 39 12.52 -0.87 -1.04
N LYS A 40 12.87 -1.38 -2.23
CA LYS A 40 12.36 -2.66 -2.72
C LYS A 40 12.82 -3.80 -1.79
N GLY A 41 11.94 -4.75 -1.50
CA GLY A 41 12.22 -5.92 -0.63
C GLY A 41 12.37 -5.59 0.86
N ARG A 42 12.11 -4.35 1.27
CA ARG A 42 12.04 -3.97 2.68
C ARG A 42 10.63 -4.21 3.22
N GLN A 43 10.53 -4.81 4.39
CA GLN A 43 9.26 -4.97 5.08
C GLN A 43 8.75 -3.66 5.68
N PHE A 44 7.46 -3.42 5.51
CA PHE A 44 6.68 -2.31 6.06
C PHE A 44 5.35 -2.86 6.56
N THR A 45 4.75 -2.18 7.53
CA THR A 45 3.35 -2.44 7.90
C THR A 45 2.45 -1.50 7.11
N ILE A 46 1.47 -2.04 6.41
CA ILE A 46 0.38 -1.27 5.80
C ILE A 46 -0.89 -1.46 6.61
N LYS A 47 -1.65 -0.37 6.74
CA LYS A 47 -3.00 -0.41 7.29
C LYS A 47 -4.00 -0.34 6.14
N LEU A 48 -4.77 -1.40 5.96
CA LEU A 48 -5.82 -1.51 4.96
C LEU A 48 -7.16 -1.59 5.68
N ASN A 49 -7.91 -0.49 5.69
CA ASN A 49 -9.16 -0.37 6.43
C ASN A 49 -9.00 -0.76 7.92
N THR A 50 -9.52 -1.93 8.32
CA THR A 50 -9.45 -2.47 9.68
C THR A 50 -8.26 -3.42 9.90
N GLN A 51 -7.54 -3.79 8.84
CA GLN A 51 -6.41 -4.72 8.92
C GLN A 51 -5.07 -3.98 8.96
N GLU A 52 -4.11 -4.54 9.69
CA GLU A 52 -2.70 -4.13 9.64
C GLU A 52 -1.88 -5.36 9.28
N VAL A 53 -1.12 -5.28 8.19
CA VAL A 53 -0.37 -6.43 7.64
C VAL A 53 1.04 -6.01 7.26
N GLU A 54 1.99 -6.93 7.41
CA GLU A 54 3.33 -6.77 6.86
C GLU A 54 3.31 -6.97 5.34
N CYS A 55 4.01 -6.09 4.63
CA CYS A 55 4.16 -6.15 3.19
C CYS A 55 5.54 -5.64 2.79
N GLU A 56 5.87 -5.78 1.52
CA GLU A 56 7.07 -5.20 0.92
C GLU A 56 6.76 -4.55 -0.42
N VAL A 57 7.63 -3.64 -0.85
CA VAL A 57 7.54 -3.11 -2.22
C VAL A 57 8.07 -4.17 -3.18
N HIS A 58 7.19 -4.72 -4.01
CA HIS A 58 7.56 -5.68 -5.05
C HIS A 58 8.29 -4.99 -6.22
N GLU A 59 7.76 -3.88 -6.73
CA GLU A 59 8.39 -3.08 -7.78
C GLU A 59 7.93 -1.63 -7.76
N PHE A 60 8.76 -0.74 -8.31
CA PHE A 60 8.39 0.65 -8.58
C PHE A 60 8.03 0.78 -10.05
N LYS A 61 6.74 0.96 -10.36
CA LYS A 61 6.28 1.13 -11.75
C LYS A 61 6.52 2.53 -12.30
N LYS A 62 6.41 3.55 -11.44
CA LYS A 62 6.59 4.95 -11.79
C LYS A 62 7.06 5.74 -10.57
N ALA A 63 7.94 6.72 -10.79
CA ALA A 63 8.30 7.71 -9.80
C ALA A 63 8.03 9.10 -10.39
N ILE A 64 7.40 9.99 -9.63
CA ILE A 64 7.02 11.33 -10.07
C ILE A 64 7.48 12.31 -9.00
N ASP A 65 8.06 13.44 -9.37
CA ASP A 65 8.29 14.53 -8.42
C ASP A 65 6.95 15.21 -8.09
N ALA A 66 6.57 15.25 -6.81
CA ALA A 66 5.27 15.79 -6.40
C ALA A 66 5.15 17.32 -6.62
N SER A 67 6.27 18.04 -6.75
CA SER A 67 6.31 19.48 -6.95
C SER A 67 6.33 19.88 -8.42
N THR A 68 7.01 19.11 -9.27
CA THR A 68 7.14 19.43 -10.70
C THR A 68 6.28 18.55 -11.62
N LEU A 69 5.70 17.46 -11.09
CA LEU A 69 5.01 16.40 -11.83
C LEU A 69 5.89 15.70 -12.89
N GLU A 70 7.20 15.92 -12.85
CA GLU A 70 8.13 15.28 -13.76
C GLU A 70 8.33 13.81 -13.41
N THR A 71 8.51 12.97 -14.44
CA THR A 71 8.80 11.55 -14.23
C THR A 71 10.26 11.38 -13.83
N LEU A 72 10.48 10.77 -12.67
CA LEU A 72 11.80 10.45 -12.14
C LEU A 72 12.25 9.08 -12.65
N ARG A 73 13.57 8.91 -12.80
CA ARG A 73 14.16 7.62 -13.14
C ARG A 73 13.97 6.64 -11.99
N ILE A 74 13.38 5.49 -12.28
CA ILE A 74 13.15 4.41 -11.31
C ILE A 74 14.50 3.86 -10.81
N LYS A 75 14.60 3.69 -9.50
CA LYS A 75 15.74 3.11 -8.78
C LYS A 75 15.22 2.09 -7.77
N SER A 76 16.10 1.24 -7.23
CA SER A 76 15.79 0.29 -6.15
C SER A 76 15.41 0.96 -4.83
N THR A 77 15.65 2.27 -4.72
CA THR A 77 15.38 3.08 -3.53
C THR A 77 14.90 4.47 -3.96
N LEU A 78 13.79 4.94 -3.36
CA LEU A 78 13.25 6.27 -3.59
C LEU A 78 13.42 7.18 -2.34
N PRO A 79 13.94 8.41 -2.51
CA PRO A 79 14.03 9.38 -1.43
C PRO A 79 12.65 9.90 -1.00
N LYS A 80 12.58 10.55 0.17
CA LYS A 80 11.38 11.23 0.67
C LYS A 80 10.91 12.27 -0.36
N MET A 81 9.72 12.09 -0.93
CA MET A 81 9.04 13.13 -1.70
C MET A 81 8.34 14.05 -0.69
N MET A 82 9.01 15.14 -0.31
CA MET A 82 8.39 16.18 0.52
C MET A 82 7.42 17.00 -0.34
N LEU A 83 6.13 16.91 -0.03
CA LEU A 83 5.31 18.12 0.09
C LEU A 83 5.74 18.80 1.41
N GLN A 84 6.73 19.68 1.34
CA GLN A 84 7.00 20.64 2.41
C GLN A 84 6.62 22.02 1.88
N ASN A 85 5.31 22.25 1.84
CA ASN A 85 4.63 23.52 2.01
C ASN A 85 3.14 23.29 1.78
N LEU A 86 2.47 22.72 2.79
CA LEU A 86 1.06 23.02 3.04
C LEU A 86 0.73 22.71 4.50
N LEU A 87 1.24 23.55 5.39
CA LEU A 87 0.55 24.16 6.54
C LEU A 87 1.27 25.48 6.82
#